data_AF-A0A949H4I5-F1
#
_entry.id   AF-A0A949H4I5-F1
#
_cell.length_a   1.000
_cell.length_b   1.000
_cell.length_c   1.000
_cell.angle_alpha   90.00
_cell.angle_beta   90.00
_cell.angle_gamma   90.00
#
_symmetry.space_group_name_H-M   'P 1'
#
loop_
_entity.id
_entity.type
_entity.pdbx_description
1 polymer ?
#
loop_
_entity_poly.entity_id
_entity_poly.type
_entity_poly.pdbx_seq_one_letter_code
_entity_poly.pdbx_strand_id
1 'polypeptide(L)'
;MKRRAFLSSALAATLLAPAYAQLPDADDSDTEEFLSEIEALGLTERTTIGAVSFDSETKAVIRQEGVRSEGYLPRLTSADIAAIRANDYWKTSDRPPPSWPKDERAPDYAHLEPLGRPEPAFTLTADVLKTLADRNAFSLAARPVTLFGLRGCRILDALPGETWSPSVRLEAIRPDHVSSRCVIGLWRRSDDHLRVFRASTVPAVRHVYSALATGGYGASLLPTGLYVYRTGDHLGDYPNRIQRGALRIQNDYAVLRTVRNLTFDPYEETAFWSSGAAHNIHAGGTAERFSCAGCQVIPGGYGGADRMISQGDWARFQRDAGLRRPDGSFAPEGSLPAFDYMLLTGEEAALAAAAQPAFLNGYRRLRPGSSGSAVTRLQKRLIARHGSRIAGLRDDGRFGLMTSMGVLLESKRTTREYASPIVIS
;
A
#
# COMPACT_ATOMS: atom_id res chain seq x y z
N MET A 1 14.77 32.37 20.51
CA MET A 1 14.60 32.67 19.07
C MET A 1 15.80 32.13 18.30
N LYS A 2 15.61 31.12 17.45
CA LYS A 2 16.48 30.78 16.30
C LYS A 2 15.81 29.65 15.50
N ARG A 3 14.79 30.02 14.72
CA ARG A 3 14.33 29.26 13.54
C ARG A 3 15.25 29.66 12.39
N ARG A 4 16.28 28.87 12.08
CA ARG A 4 17.07 28.97 10.83
C ARG A 4 18.06 27.80 10.78
N ALA A 5 17.60 26.66 10.28
CA ALA A 5 18.43 25.55 9.82
C ALA A 5 17.58 24.54 9.00
N PHE A 6 16.80 25.02 8.02
CA PHE A 6 15.90 24.16 7.22
C PHE A 6 16.27 24.09 5.72
N LEU A 7 17.42 24.62 5.30
CA LEU A 7 17.75 24.74 3.86
C LEU A 7 19.15 24.27 3.45
N SER A 8 19.95 23.69 4.33
CA SER A 8 21.37 23.39 4.04
C SER A 8 21.73 21.91 3.87
N SER A 9 20.77 20.98 3.85
CA SER A 9 21.06 19.53 3.75
C SER A 9 20.63 18.87 2.43
N ALA A 10 20.28 19.65 1.39
CA ALA A 10 19.90 19.12 0.08
C ALA A 10 21.08 18.98 -0.92
N LEU A 11 22.31 19.30 -0.51
CA LEU A 11 23.51 19.23 -1.35
C LEU A 11 24.55 18.26 -0.76
N ALA A 12 24.33 16.95 -0.96
CA ALA A 12 25.41 15.95 -0.98
C ALA A 12 24.83 14.57 -1.32
N ALA A 13 24.54 14.32 -2.61
CA ALA A 13 24.31 12.97 -3.11
C ALA A 13 24.65 12.91 -4.61
N THR A 14 25.94 12.96 -4.92
CA THR A 14 26.47 12.73 -6.27
C THR A 14 27.24 11.41 -6.28
N LEU A 15 26.76 10.41 -7.02
CA LEU A 15 27.47 9.76 -8.14
C LEU A 15 26.90 8.36 -8.47
N LEU A 16 26.81 8.13 -9.79
CA LEU A 16 26.48 6.90 -10.55
C LEU A 16 25.00 6.50 -10.62
N ALA A 17 24.28 7.10 -11.57
CA ALA A 17 22.98 6.62 -12.06
C ALA A 17 23.18 5.77 -13.35
N PRO A 18 22.49 4.63 -13.49
CA PRO A 18 22.37 3.96 -14.78
C PRO A 18 21.52 4.82 -15.74
N ALA A 19 21.74 4.66 -17.05
CA ALA A 19 21.00 5.40 -18.07
C ALA A 19 19.50 5.05 -18.02
N TYR A 20 18.71 5.89 -17.36
CA TYR A 20 17.25 5.89 -17.50
C TYR A 20 16.90 6.62 -18.78
N ALA A 21 16.03 6.03 -19.60
CA ALA A 21 15.44 6.72 -20.75
C ALA A 21 14.78 8.02 -20.27
N GLN A 22 15.00 9.12 -20.98
CA GLN A 22 14.35 10.39 -20.69
C GLN A 22 12.83 10.19 -20.72
N LEU A 23 12.21 10.36 -19.56
CA LEU A 23 10.77 10.31 -19.39
C LEU A 23 10.18 11.63 -19.95
N PRO A 24 9.07 11.63 -20.73
CA PRO A 24 8.42 12.86 -21.18
C PRO A 24 8.05 13.81 -20.03
N ASP A 25 8.09 15.12 -20.27
CA ASP A 25 7.79 16.14 -19.25
C ASP A 25 6.41 15.91 -18.60
N ALA A 26 6.30 16.26 -17.32
CA ALA A 26 5.04 16.21 -16.60
C ALA A 26 4.11 17.35 -17.03
N ASP A 27 2.81 17.08 -17.04
CA ASP A 27 1.80 18.13 -17.23
C ASP A 27 1.40 18.73 -15.86
N ASP A 28 0.99 19.99 -15.83
CA ASP A 28 0.59 20.74 -14.62
C ASP A 28 -0.55 20.04 -13.84
N SER A 29 -1.32 19.18 -14.53
CA SER A 29 -2.40 18.36 -13.98
C SER A 29 -1.95 17.38 -12.89
N ASP A 30 -0.70 16.91 -12.94
CA ASP A 30 -0.14 15.93 -12.00
C ASP A 30 0.17 16.55 -10.62
N THR A 31 0.73 17.76 -10.61
CA THR A 31 1.03 18.50 -9.36
C THR A 31 -0.23 18.82 -8.60
N GLU A 32 -1.23 19.24 -9.37
CA GLU A 32 -2.53 19.58 -8.87
C GLU A 32 -3.22 18.37 -8.22
N GLU A 33 -3.23 17.20 -8.88
CA GLU A 33 -3.75 15.95 -8.30
C GLU A 33 -3.11 15.63 -6.94
N PHE A 34 -1.79 15.75 -6.83
CA PHE A 34 -1.08 15.56 -5.57
C PHE A 34 -1.52 16.54 -4.47
N LEU A 35 -1.69 17.83 -4.79
CA LEU A 35 -2.16 18.81 -3.82
C LEU A 35 -3.56 18.47 -3.32
N SER A 36 -4.47 18.02 -4.21
CA SER A 36 -5.79 17.52 -3.79
C SER A 36 -5.71 16.27 -2.92
N GLU A 37 -4.81 15.34 -3.23
CA GLU A 37 -4.61 14.16 -2.37
C GLU A 37 -4.13 14.60 -0.99
N ILE A 38 -3.15 15.51 -0.88
CA ILE A 38 -2.72 16.05 0.41
C ILE A 38 -3.85 16.78 1.14
N GLU A 39 -4.64 17.59 0.45
CA GLU A 39 -5.78 18.29 1.05
C GLU A 39 -6.84 17.29 1.55
N ALA A 40 -7.13 16.24 0.78
CA ALA A 40 -8.03 15.16 1.19
C ALA A 40 -7.49 14.40 2.42
N LEU A 41 -6.17 14.22 2.51
CA LEU A 41 -5.50 13.69 3.70
C LEU A 41 -5.54 14.69 4.88
N GLY A 42 -5.61 15.99 4.57
CA GLY A 42 -5.67 17.16 5.47
C GLY A 42 -6.95 17.35 6.26
N LEU A 43 -8.05 16.75 5.81
CA LEU A 43 -9.39 16.97 6.34
C LEU A 43 -9.88 15.88 7.29
N THR A 44 -9.12 14.80 7.48
CA THR A 44 -9.45 13.78 8.49
C THR A 44 -8.97 14.23 9.87
N GLU A 45 -9.96 14.46 10.76
CA GLU A 45 -9.81 14.91 12.14
C GLU A 45 -8.68 14.23 12.92
N ARG A 46 -8.05 15.02 13.79
CA ARG A 46 -7.17 14.66 14.92
C ARG A 46 -7.05 13.15 15.18
N THR A 47 -6.16 12.47 14.46
CA THR A 47 -5.72 11.16 14.93
C THR A 47 -4.67 11.38 16.02
N THR A 48 -5.03 11.04 17.26
CA THR A 48 -4.05 10.99 18.34
C THR A 48 -3.16 9.78 18.09
N ILE A 49 -2.10 9.97 17.32
CA ILE A 49 -1.07 8.95 17.10
C ILE A 49 0.13 9.38 17.92
N GLY A 50 0.46 8.59 18.95
CA GLY A 50 1.73 8.74 19.63
C GLY A 50 2.85 8.45 18.64
N ALA A 51 3.61 9.48 18.26
CA ALA A 51 4.94 9.27 17.72
C ALA A 51 5.79 8.72 18.87
N VAL A 52 6.03 7.42 18.89
CA VAL A 52 7.01 6.86 19.82
C VAL A 52 8.38 7.01 19.16
N SER A 53 8.99 8.19 19.34
CA SER A 53 10.43 8.35 19.12
C SER A 53 11.19 7.84 20.34
N PHE A 54 12.33 7.22 20.10
CA PHE A 54 13.23 6.72 21.14
C PHE A 54 14.55 7.45 21.01
N ASP A 55 15.09 7.84 22.15
CA ASP A 55 16.46 8.31 22.27
C ASP A 55 17.41 7.10 22.09
N SER A 56 18.31 7.21 21.11
CA SER A 56 19.19 6.13 20.67
C SER A 56 20.28 5.78 21.69
N GLU A 57 20.62 6.69 22.61
CA GLU A 57 21.66 6.46 23.63
C GLU A 57 21.08 5.78 24.88
N THR A 58 19.90 6.21 25.33
CA THR A 58 19.35 5.77 26.62
C THR A 58 18.44 4.55 26.54
N LYS A 59 17.99 4.17 25.33
CA LYS A 59 16.94 3.14 25.09
C LYS A 59 15.64 3.42 25.86
N ALA A 60 15.50 4.62 26.43
CA ALA A 60 14.32 5.04 27.14
C ALA A 60 13.21 5.33 26.13
N VAL A 61 12.00 4.89 26.45
CA VAL A 61 10.83 5.34 25.71
C VAL A 61 10.64 6.80 26.07
N ILE A 62 10.91 7.71 25.13
CA ILE A 62 10.30 9.03 25.21
C ILE A 62 8.83 8.79 24.87
N ARG A 63 8.04 8.53 25.90
CA ARG A 63 6.63 8.89 25.83
C ARG A 63 6.66 10.40 25.67
N GLN A 64 6.32 10.90 24.49
CA GLN A 64 5.76 12.24 24.45
C GLN A 64 4.38 12.19 25.13
N GLU A 65 4.36 12.03 26.46
CA GLU A 65 3.22 12.38 27.27
C GLU A 65 3.04 13.88 27.12
N GLY A 66 2.05 14.26 26.32
CA GLY A 66 1.79 15.67 26.01
C GLY A 66 2.13 16.10 24.59
N VAL A 67 2.68 15.24 23.72
CA VAL A 67 2.47 15.46 22.29
C VAL A 67 1.24 14.66 21.92
N ARG A 68 0.09 15.33 22.12
CA ARG A 68 -0.84 15.40 21.00
C ARG A 68 0.04 15.72 19.80
N SER A 69 0.34 14.74 18.96
CA SER A 69 0.50 15.12 17.57
C SER A 69 -0.93 15.52 17.20
N GLU A 70 -1.27 16.77 17.45
CA GLU A 70 -1.85 17.53 16.36
C GLU A 70 -0.78 17.45 15.27
N GLY A 71 -0.73 16.31 14.58
CA GLY A 71 -0.16 16.20 13.28
C GLY A 71 -1.09 17.05 12.44
N TYR A 72 -0.98 18.37 12.59
CA TYR A 72 -1.13 19.22 11.46
C TYR A 72 -0.19 18.58 10.44
N LEU A 73 -0.78 17.96 9.42
CA LEU A 73 -0.27 18.20 8.09
C LEU A 73 0.01 19.70 8.08
N PRO A 74 1.28 20.14 8.14
CA PRO A 74 1.54 21.57 8.14
C PRO A 74 0.79 22.07 6.92
N ARG A 75 -0.16 23.00 7.12
CA ARG A 75 -0.85 23.61 5.97
C ARG A 75 0.25 24.01 5.02
N LEU A 76 0.25 23.44 3.82
CA LEU A 76 1.27 23.72 2.84
C LEU A 76 1.35 25.24 2.72
N THR A 77 2.51 25.80 3.03
CA THR A 77 2.70 27.23 2.87
C THR A 77 2.68 27.54 1.39
N SER A 78 2.40 28.79 1.00
CA SER A 78 2.53 29.20 -0.40
C SER A 78 3.94 28.94 -0.94
N ALA A 79 4.96 28.94 -0.07
CA ALA A 79 6.33 28.56 -0.42
C ALA A 79 6.48 27.05 -0.66
N ASP A 80 5.84 26.19 0.13
CA ASP A 80 5.83 24.74 -0.10
C ASP A 80 5.12 24.40 -1.40
N ILE A 81 3.94 25.01 -1.64
CA ILE A 81 3.19 24.84 -2.89
C ILE A 81 4.01 25.32 -4.08
N ALA A 82 4.65 26.49 -3.98
CA ALA A 82 5.52 27.00 -5.03
C ALA A 82 6.74 26.10 -5.26
N ALA A 83 7.34 25.55 -4.20
CA ALA A 83 8.45 24.61 -4.31
C ALA A 83 8.01 23.29 -4.98
N ILE A 84 6.84 22.76 -4.61
CA ILE A 84 6.27 21.56 -5.24
C ILE A 84 6.02 21.82 -6.73
N ARG A 85 5.39 22.94 -7.08
CA ARG A 85 5.13 23.33 -8.48
C ARG A 85 6.39 23.60 -9.29
N ALA A 86 7.42 24.19 -8.68
CA ALA A 86 8.67 24.53 -9.36
C ALA A 86 9.57 23.31 -9.63
N ASN A 87 9.31 22.18 -8.96
CA ASN A 87 10.06 20.96 -9.13
C ASN A 87 9.26 19.97 -9.98
N ASP A 88 9.58 19.91 -11.27
CA ASP A 88 9.05 18.84 -12.14
C ASP A 88 9.66 17.50 -11.69
N TYR A 89 8.97 16.81 -10.79
CA TYR A 89 9.46 15.59 -10.14
C TYR A 89 9.66 14.41 -11.11
N TRP A 90 9.18 14.52 -12.33
CA TRP A 90 9.41 13.53 -13.38
C TRP A 90 10.71 13.76 -14.15
N LYS A 91 11.36 14.92 -13.99
CA LYS A 91 12.76 15.15 -14.39
C LYS A 91 13.70 14.48 -13.39
N THR A 92 13.68 13.15 -13.39
CA THR A 92 14.51 12.32 -12.50
C THR A 92 15.97 12.22 -12.93
N SER A 93 16.37 12.84 -14.06
CA SER A 93 17.75 12.75 -14.57
C SER A 93 18.79 13.23 -13.57
N ASP A 94 18.40 14.17 -12.70
CA ASP A 94 19.30 14.85 -11.76
C ASP A 94 19.11 14.37 -10.31
N ARG A 95 18.28 13.34 -10.08
CA ARG A 95 17.94 12.86 -8.72
C ARG A 95 17.97 11.34 -8.63
N PRO A 96 18.47 10.75 -7.52
CA PRO A 96 18.42 9.31 -7.33
C PRO A 96 16.96 8.87 -7.21
N PRO A 97 16.47 7.91 -8.02
CA PRO A 97 15.08 7.46 -7.94
C PRO A 97 14.82 6.81 -6.57
N PRO A 98 13.57 6.84 -6.08
CA PRO A 98 13.18 6.06 -4.92
C PRO A 98 13.55 4.60 -5.10
N SER A 99 14.16 4.04 -4.07
CA SER A 99 14.64 2.67 -4.08
C SER A 99 13.74 1.81 -3.21
N TRP A 100 13.56 0.56 -3.65
CA TRP A 100 12.98 -0.45 -2.77
C TRP A 100 14.02 -0.87 -1.73
N PRO A 101 13.64 -1.07 -0.45
CA PRO A 101 14.56 -1.61 0.55
C PRO A 101 15.09 -2.99 0.12
N LYS A 102 16.26 -3.37 0.65
CA LYS A 102 16.79 -4.72 0.49
C LYS A 102 15.80 -5.74 1.08
N ASP A 103 15.79 -6.95 0.55
CA ASP A 103 14.80 -7.98 0.91
C ASP A 103 14.76 -8.25 2.41
N GLU A 104 15.92 -8.35 3.06
CA GLU A 104 16.09 -8.60 4.49
C GLU A 104 15.59 -7.44 5.37
N ARG A 105 15.34 -6.27 4.77
CA ARG A 105 14.82 -5.06 5.45
C ARG A 105 13.41 -4.69 5.02
N ALA A 106 12.97 -5.14 3.85
CA ALA A 106 11.65 -4.86 3.32
C ALA A 106 10.57 -5.61 4.13
N PRO A 107 9.53 -4.93 4.63
CA PRO A 107 8.50 -5.58 5.45
C PRO A 107 7.81 -6.72 4.67
N ASP A 108 7.71 -6.57 3.36
CA ASP A 108 7.09 -7.51 2.43
C ASP A 108 7.94 -8.75 2.11
N TYR A 109 9.26 -8.73 2.35
CA TYR A 109 10.17 -9.79 1.90
C TYR A 109 11.03 -10.38 3.02
N ALA A 110 11.33 -9.63 4.08
CA ALA A 110 12.22 -10.08 5.16
C ALA A 110 11.72 -11.39 5.81
N HIS A 111 10.40 -11.56 5.87
CA HIS A 111 9.76 -12.74 6.45
C HIS A 111 9.76 -13.98 5.52
N LEU A 112 10.24 -13.84 4.29
CA LEU A 112 10.39 -14.89 3.28
C LEU A 112 11.84 -15.38 3.13
N GLU A 113 12.82 -14.60 3.59
CA GLU A 113 14.25 -14.91 3.46
C GLU A 113 14.63 -16.34 3.92
N PRO A 114 14.10 -16.88 5.04
CA PRO A 114 14.39 -18.26 5.46
C PRO A 114 13.87 -19.35 4.52
N LEU A 115 12.99 -19.02 3.58
CA LEU A 115 12.41 -19.98 2.62
C LEU A 115 13.21 -20.06 1.32
N GLY A 116 14.18 -19.16 1.12
CA GLY A 116 14.88 -19.02 -0.15
C GLY A 116 14.01 -18.35 -1.22
N ARG A 117 14.60 -18.16 -2.40
CA ARG A 117 13.92 -17.52 -3.55
C ARG A 117 13.23 -18.58 -4.42
N PRO A 118 11.96 -18.38 -4.81
CA PRO A 118 11.30 -19.25 -5.80
C PRO A 118 11.82 -18.96 -7.21
N GLU A 119 11.50 -19.87 -8.15
CA GLU A 119 11.51 -19.50 -9.57
C GLU A 119 10.61 -18.28 -9.78
N PRO A 120 11.09 -17.24 -10.49
CA PRO A 120 10.34 -15.99 -10.59
C PRO A 120 9.07 -16.18 -11.41
N ALA A 121 9.09 -17.01 -12.46
CA ALA A 121 7.90 -17.33 -13.26
C ALA A 121 7.06 -18.42 -12.60
N PHE A 122 5.75 -18.20 -12.50
CA PHE A 122 4.82 -19.16 -11.89
C PHE A 122 3.42 -19.07 -12.52
N THR A 123 2.61 -20.11 -12.25
CA THR A 123 1.20 -20.15 -12.64
C THR A 123 0.34 -19.86 -11.41
N LEU A 124 -0.40 -18.76 -11.44
CA LEU A 124 -1.39 -18.43 -10.42
C LEU A 124 -2.70 -19.17 -10.71
N THR A 125 -3.24 -19.84 -9.70
CA THR A 125 -4.57 -20.49 -9.70
C THR A 125 -5.36 -20.11 -8.45
N ALA A 126 -6.65 -20.45 -8.41
CA ALA A 126 -7.45 -20.29 -7.20
C ALA A 126 -6.88 -21.08 -6.00
N ASP A 127 -6.27 -22.25 -6.22
CA ASP A 127 -5.70 -23.06 -5.13
C ASP A 127 -4.46 -22.40 -4.51
N VAL A 128 -3.68 -21.66 -5.31
CA VAL A 128 -2.62 -20.79 -4.80
C VAL A 128 -3.22 -19.71 -3.89
N LEU A 129 -4.29 -19.04 -4.30
CA LEU A 129 -4.95 -18.02 -3.48
C LEU A 129 -5.56 -18.60 -2.19
N LYS A 130 -6.19 -19.79 -2.24
CA LYS A 130 -6.68 -20.51 -1.05
C LYS A 130 -5.53 -20.84 -0.09
N THR A 131 -4.41 -21.33 -0.63
CA THR A 131 -3.20 -21.62 0.15
C THR A 131 -2.67 -20.37 0.83
N LEU A 132 -2.55 -19.26 0.10
CA LEU A 132 -2.12 -17.98 0.64
C LEU A 132 -3.04 -17.47 1.76
N ALA A 133 -4.36 -17.58 1.58
CA ALA A 133 -5.32 -17.20 2.60
C ALA A 133 -5.17 -18.05 3.88
N ASP A 134 -5.03 -19.37 3.73
CA ASP A 134 -4.80 -20.30 4.84
C ASP A 134 -3.47 -20.02 5.56
N ARG A 135 -2.37 -19.81 4.81
CA ARG A 135 -1.05 -19.51 5.40
C ARG A 135 -1.01 -18.21 6.20
N ASN A 136 -1.94 -17.30 5.92
CA ASN A 136 -2.07 -16.01 6.61
C ASN A 136 -3.25 -15.94 7.59
N ALA A 137 -3.96 -17.05 7.83
CA ALA A 137 -5.16 -17.10 8.67
C ALA A 137 -6.22 -16.05 8.28
N PHE A 138 -6.37 -15.81 6.97
CA PHE A 138 -7.35 -14.90 6.41
C PHE A 138 -8.72 -15.57 6.33
N SER A 139 -9.72 -14.97 6.98
CA SER A 139 -11.11 -15.41 6.87
C SER A 139 -11.80 -14.63 5.76
N LEU A 140 -11.86 -15.23 4.58
CA LEU A 140 -12.55 -14.66 3.43
C LEU A 140 -14.06 -14.88 3.58
N ALA A 141 -14.85 -13.84 3.42
CA ALA A 141 -16.30 -13.94 3.41
C ALA A 141 -16.77 -14.70 2.16
N ALA A 142 -17.93 -15.37 2.27
CA ALA A 142 -18.57 -16.09 1.18
C ALA A 142 -19.16 -15.12 0.14
N ARG A 143 -18.29 -14.46 -0.62
CA ARG A 143 -18.61 -13.44 -1.63
C ARG A 143 -18.40 -14.01 -3.03
N PRO A 144 -19.20 -13.58 -4.03
CA PRO A 144 -19.04 -14.07 -5.40
C PRO A 144 -17.65 -13.78 -5.99
N VAL A 145 -17.06 -12.65 -5.63
CA VAL A 145 -15.74 -12.20 -6.07
C VAL A 145 -14.91 -11.78 -4.87
N THR A 146 -13.69 -12.30 -4.79
CA THR A 146 -12.62 -11.83 -3.89
C THR A 146 -11.60 -11.05 -4.70
N LEU A 147 -11.15 -9.91 -4.19
CA LEU A 147 -10.09 -9.13 -4.80
C LEU A 147 -8.74 -9.61 -4.25
N PHE A 148 -7.70 -9.56 -5.07
CA PHE A 148 -6.34 -9.81 -4.62
C PHE A 148 -5.35 -8.83 -5.25
N GLY A 149 -4.26 -8.57 -4.54
CA GLY A 149 -3.13 -7.78 -5.01
C GLY A 149 -1.85 -8.57 -4.79
N LEU A 150 -0.99 -8.60 -5.81
CA LEU A 150 0.35 -9.16 -5.74
C LEU A 150 1.35 -8.03 -5.98
N ARG A 151 1.93 -7.52 -4.89
CA ARG A 151 3.00 -6.52 -4.93
C ARG A 151 4.29 -7.15 -5.46
N GLY A 152 4.96 -6.50 -6.40
CA GLY A 152 6.15 -7.06 -7.02
C GLY A 152 5.81 -8.27 -7.90
N CYS A 153 4.93 -8.05 -8.87
CA CYS A 153 4.47 -9.09 -9.78
C CYS A 153 4.11 -8.48 -11.13
N ARG A 154 4.44 -9.17 -12.23
CA ARG A 154 4.00 -8.80 -13.58
C ARG A 154 3.34 -9.97 -14.30
N ILE A 155 2.52 -9.65 -15.28
CA ILE A 155 1.85 -10.62 -16.15
C ILE A 155 2.83 -11.03 -17.26
N LEU A 156 3.01 -12.33 -17.48
CA LEU A 156 3.95 -12.86 -18.49
C LEU A 156 3.30 -13.08 -19.84
N ASP A 157 2.11 -13.66 -19.85
CA ASP A 157 1.37 -13.86 -21.09
C ASP A 157 0.76 -12.53 -21.54
N ALA A 158 0.54 -12.36 -22.85
CA ALA A 158 -0.36 -11.31 -23.32
C ALA A 158 -1.66 -11.44 -22.51
N LEU A 159 -2.15 -10.33 -21.94
CA LEU A 159 -3.32 -10.30 -21.05
C LEU A 159 -4.33 -11.34 -21.55
N PRO A 160 -4.57 -12.45 -20.81
CA PRO A 160 -5.22 -13.63 -21.37
C PRO A 160 -6.66 -13.30 -21.74
N GLY A 161 -6.85 -12.80 -22.97
CA GLY A 161 -8.12 -12.34 -23.51
C GLY A 161 -8.87 -11.33 -22.63
N GLU A 162 -10.04 -10.93 -23.11
CA GLU A 162 -11.07 -10.29 -22.29
C GLU A 162 -11.83 -11.34 -21.43
N THR A 163 -11.18 -12.46 -21.05
CA THR A 163 -11.84 -13.69 -20.58
C THR A 163 -11.34 -14.17 -19.23
N TRP A 164 -12.26 -14.69 -18.41
CA TRP A 164 -11.95 -15.26 -17.10
C TRP A 164 -11.17 -16.54 -17.36
N SER A 165 -10.10 -16.79 -16.59
CA SER A 165 -9.23 -17.94 -16.81
C SER A 165 -9.02 -18.75 -15.53
N PRO A 166 -8.99 -20.09 -15.57
CA PRO A 166 -8.67 -20.90 -14.39
C PRO A 166 -7.23 -20.69 -13.90
N SER A 167 -6.34 -20.18 -14.76
CA SER A 167 -4.95 -19.91 -14.43
C SER A 167 -4.38 -18.73 -15.20
N VAL A 168 -3.31 -18.13 -14.65
CA VAL A 168 -2.60 -17.00 -15.28
C VAL A 168 -1.11 -17.17 -15.04
N ARG A 169 -0.27 -16.98 -16.06
CA ARG A 169 1.18 -16.93 -15.86
C ARG A 169 1.65 -15.55 -15.44
N LEU A 170 2.40 -15.53 -14.34
CA LEU A 170 2.94 -14.32 -13.73
C LEU A 170 4.44 -14.49 -13.49
N GLU A 171 5.11 -13.38 -13.21
CA GLU A 171 6.49 -13.36 -12.73
C GLU A 171 6.58 -12.52 -11.46
N ALA A 172 7.18 -13.08 -10.42
CA ALA A 172 7.59 -12.35 -9.23
C ALA A 172 8.78 -11.45 -9.57
N ILE A 173 8.60 -10.15 -9.35
CA ILE A 173 9.61 -9.12 -9.60
C ILE A 173 9.68 -8.18 -8.40
N ARG A 174 10.70 -7.31 -8.33
CA ARG A 174 10.71 -6.27 -7.30
C ARG A 174 9.82 -5.11 -7.73
N PRO A 175 8.94 -4.61 -6.83
CA PRO A 175 8.21 -3.39 -7.10
C PRO A 175 9.20 -2.22 -7.20
N ASP A 176 8.82 -1.19 -7.92
CA ASP A 176 9.49 0.10 -7.91
C ASP A 176 8.43 1.20 -7.82
N HIS A 177 8.87 2.43 -7.64
CA HIS A 177 7.98 3.58 -7.55
C HIS A 177 7.70 4.23 -8.92
N VAL A 178 8.12 3.60 -10.03
CA VAL A 178 8.12 4.22 -11.36
C VAL A 178 7.16 3.51 -12.31
N SER A 179 7.22 2.19 -12.35
CA SER A 179 6.49 1.32 -13.24
C SER A 179 5.41 0.54 -12.50
N SER A 180 4.33 0.19 -13.19
CA SER A 180 3.28 -0.69 -12.63
C SER A 180 3.77 -2.15 -12.53
N ARG A 181 4.56 -2.43 -11.50
CA ARG A 181 5.17 -3.74 -11.19
C ARG A 181 4.39 -4.54 -10.15
N CYS A 182 3.08 -4.38 -10.14
CA CYS A 182 2.17 -5.17 -9.32
C CYS A 182 1.04 -5.72 -10.19
N VAL A 183 0.29 -6.66 -9.61
CA VAL A 183 -0.95 -7.16 -10.20
C VAL A 183 -2.09 -6.93 -9.22
N ILE A 184 -3.23 -6.48 -9.72
CA ILE A 184 -4.52 -6.56 -9.00
C ILE A 184 -5.42 -7.50 -9.79
N GLY A 185 -6.14 -8.37 -9.11
CA GLY A 185 -7.02 -9.32 -9.75
C GLY A 185 -8.32 -9.58 -9.01
N LEU A 186 -9.21 -10.23 -9.74
CA LEU A 186 -10.52 -10.70 -9.30
C LEU A 186 -10.48 -12.23 -9.30
N TRP A 187 -10.95 -12.83 -8.22
CA TRP A 187 -11.16 -14.26 -8.10
C TRP A 187 -12.65 -14.53 -7.97
N ARG A 188 -13.24 -15.09 -9.04
CA ARG A 188 -14.64 -15.50 -9.04
C ARG A 188 -14.75 -16.85 -8.33
N ARG A 189 -15.43 -16.85 -7.18
CA ARG A 189 -15.46 -17.99 -6.26
C ARG A 189 -16.35 -19.13 -6.74
N SER A 190 -17.28 -18.87 -7.67
CA SER A 190 -18.22 -19.88 -8.16
C SER A 190 -17.59 -20.93 -9.06
N ASP A 191 -16.55 -20.57 -9.81
CA ASP A 191 -15.87 -21.46 -10.77
C ASP A 191 -14.34 -21.36 -10.68
N ASP A 192 -13.82 -20.69 -9.66
CA ASP A 192 -12.38 -20.54 -9.41
C ASP A 192 -11.59 -19.92 -10.58
N HIS A 193 -12.24 -19.08 -11.38
CA HIS A 193 -11.56 -18.32 -12.42
C HIS A 193 -11.04 -16.98 -11.92
N LEU A 194 -9.98 -16.53 -12.58
CA LEU A 194 -9.23 -15.33 -12.29
C LEU A 194 -9.34 -14.31 -13.43
N ARG A 195 -9.28 -13.04 -13.06
CA ARG A 195 -8.98 -11.90 -13.94
C ARG A 195 -7.85 -11.11 -13.32
N VAL A 196 -6.87 -10.71 -14.10
CA VAL A 196 -5.72 -9.94 -13.61
C VAL A 196 -5.53 -8.69 -14.44
N PHE A 197 -5.05 -7.66 -13.78
CA PHE A 197 -4.76 -6.37 -14.37
C PHE A 197 -3.36 -5.95 -13.91
N ARG A 198 -2.63 -5.30 -14.83
CA ARG A 198 -1.43 -4.56 -14.43
C ARG A 198 -1.84 -3.53 -13.38
N ALA A 199 -1.01 -3.31 -12.37
CA ALA A 199 -1.33 -2.40 -11.29
C ALA A 199 -0.08 -1.84 -10.60
N SER A 200 -0.29 -0.87 -9.73
CA SER A 200 0.64 -0.52 -8.67
C SER A 200 -0.03 -0.60 -7.31
N THR A 201 0.73 -1.06 -6.32
CA THR A 201 0.30 -1.17 -4.91
C THR A 201 1.22 -0.36 -3.98
N VAL A 202 2.07 0.47 -4.58
CA VAL A 202 3.10 1.29 -3.92
C VAL A 202 2.91 2.74 -4.38
N PRO A 203 3.29 3.75 -3.58
CA PRO A 203 3.16 5.14 -4.00
C PRO A 203 4.05 5.45 -5.21
N ALA A 204 3.58 6.33 -6.09
CA ALA A 204 4.35 6.73 -7.28
C ALA A 204 5.51 7.65 -6.89
N VAL A 205 6.56 7.64 -7.71
CA VAL A 205 7.84 8.34 -7.49
C VAL A 205 7.63 9.81 -7.13
N ARG A 206 6.75 10.51 -7.84
CA ARG A 206 6.44 11.92 -7.56
C ARG A 206 5.86 12.13 -6.15
N HIS A 207 5.03 11.22 -5.66
CA HIS A 207 4.43 11.32 -4.33
C HIS A 207 5.48 11.02 -3.26
N VAL A 208 6.38 10.05 -3.51
CA VAL A 208 7.50 9.77 -2.60
C VAL A 208 8.39 11.00 -2.45
N TYR A 209 8.75 11.67 -3.55
CA TYR A 209 9.52 12.92 -3.47
C TYR A 209 8.76 14.04 -2.79
N SER A 210 7.50 14.25 -3.16
CA SER A 210 6.72 15.37 -2.65
C SER A 210 6.42 15.20 -1.15
N ALA A 211 6.33 13.95 -0.67
CA ALA A 211 6.21 13.64 0.75
C ALA A 211 7.42 14.10 1.58
N LEU A 212 8.61 14.29 0.98
CA LEU A 212 9.76 14.86 1.70
C LEU A 212 9.49 16.29 2.19
N ALA A 213 8.73 17.08 1.43
CA ALA A 213 8.39 18.45 1.80
C ALA A 213 7.41 18.52 2.98
N THR A 214 6.67 17.43 3.21
CA THR A 214 5.60 17.33 4.21
C THR A 214 5.94 16.36 5.34
N GLY A 215 7.20 15.95 5.46
CA GLY A 215 7.65 15.05 6.52
C GLY A 215 7.03 13.66 6.44
N GLY A 216 6.87 13.13 5.22
CA GLY A 216 6.39 11.79 4.92
C GLY A 216 4.88 11.65 4.77
N TYR A 217 4.15 12.74 4.95
CA TYR A 217 2.73 12.76 4.68
C TYR A 217 2.46 12.99 3.18
N GLY A 218 1.43 12.37 2.61
CA GLY A 218 1.20 12.43 1.16
C GLY A 218 1.87 11.32 0.35
N ALA A 219 2.63 10.43 1.00
CA ALA A 219 2.94 9.10 0.48
C ALA A 219 2.90 8.08 1.62
N SER A 220 2.32 6.91 1.36
CA SER A 220 2.26 5.81 2.32
C SER A 220 2.26 4.46 1.63
N LEU A 221 2.83 3.47 2.29
CA LEU A 221 2.81 2.08 1.85
C LEU A 221 1.83 1.29 2.73
N LEU A 222 0.78 0.75 2.12
CA LEU A 222 -0.12 -0.21 2.75
C LEU A 222 0.66 -1.52 3.01
N PRO A 223 0.79 -2.02 4.25
CA PRO A 223 1.36 -3.34 4.49
C PRO A 223 0.55 -4.44 3.80
N THR A 224 1.18 -5.55 3.45
CA THR A 224 0.45 -6.74 3.01
C THR A 224 -0.51 -7.23 4.11
N GLY A 225 -1.67 -7.75 3.71
CA GLY A 225 -2.78 -8.06 4.62
C GLY A 225 -4.09 -8.35 3.90
N LEU A 226 -5.14 -8.56 4.69
CA LEU A 226 -6.52 -8.68 4.23
C LEU A 226 -7.32 -7.43 4.65
N TYR A 227 -7.95 -6.79 3.67
CA TYR A 227 -8.67 -5.53 3.84
C TYR A 227 -10.09 -5.63 3.30
N VAL A 228 -11.01 -4.83 3.84
CA VAL A 228 -12.39 -4.76 3.33
C VAL A 228 -12.57 -3.46 2.56
N TYR A 229 -13.16 -3.56 1.38
CA TYR A 229 -13.47 -2.44 0.50
C TYR A 229 -14.96 -2.38 0.20
N ARG A 230 -15.46 -1.18 -0.10
CA ARG A 230 -16.82 -0.98 -0.64
C ARG A 230 -16.78 -0.08 -1.86
N THR A 231 -17.76 -0.24 -2.74
CA THR A 231 -17.98 0.68 -3.85
C THR A 231 -18.18 2.10 -3.33
N GLY A 232 -17.54 3.06 -3.98
CA GLY A 232 -17.70 4.49 -3.74
C GLY A 232 -16.92 5.29 -4.78
N ASP A 233 -16.57 6.53 -4.44
CA ASP A 233 -15.81 7.41 -5.32
C ASP A 233 -14.44 7.75 -4.69
N HIS A 234 -13.42 7.92 -5.51
CA HIS A 234 -12.15 8.52 -5.10
C HIS A 234 -12.17 10.01 -5.50
N LEU A 235 -11.76 10.88 -4.57
CA LEU A 235 -11.89 12.34 -4.69
C LEU A 235 -13.33 12.82 -4.99
N GLY A 236 -14.32 12.23 -4.29
CA GLY A 236 -15.75 12.53 -4.46
C GLY A 236 -16.10 14.01 -4.28
N ASP A 237 -15.38 14.72 -3.42
CA ASP A 237 -15.59 16.15 -3.13
C ASP A 237 -14.98 17.08 -4.19
N TYR A 238 -14.26 16.54 -5.19
CA TYR A 238 -13.60 17.31 -6.24
C TYR A 238 -14.19 16.94 -7.61
N PRO A 239 -15.25 17.64 -8.09
CA PRO A 239 -15.98 17.25 -9.31
C PRO A 239 -15.11 17.08 -10.55
N ASN A 240 -14.05 17.89 -10.69
CA ASN A 240 -13.14 17.84 -11.84
C ASN A 240 -12.09 16.72 -11.75
N ARG A 241 -11.98 16.05 -10.60
CA ARG A 241 -10.98 14.99 -10.31
C ARG A 241 -11.60 13.68 -9.84
N ILE A 242 -12.91 13.66 -9.67
CA ILE A 242 -13.66 12.49 -9.19
C ILE A 242 -13.36 11.25 -10.05
N GLN A 243 -13.18 10.13 -9.39
CA GLN A 243 -13.03 8.82 -10.01
C GLN A 243 -14.16 7.94 -9.51
N ARG A 244 -15.21 7.83 -10.34
CA ARG A 244 -16.47 7.16 -9.99
C ARG A 244 -16.38 5.66 -10.05
N GLY A 245 -17.03 4.96 -9.11
CA GLY A 245 -16.97 3.50 -9.07
C GLY A 245 -15.57 2.99 -8.72
N ALA A 246 -14.89 3.72 -7.84
CA ALA A 246 -13.71 3.28 -7.12
C ALA A 246 -14.11 2.31 -5.99
N LEU A 247 -13.11 1.76 -5.32
CA LEU A 247 -13.30 0.98 -4.11
C LEU A 247 -12.64 1.69 -2.93
N ARG A 248 -13.41 1.95 -1.88
CA ARG A 248 -12.96 2.62 -0.66
C ARG A 248 -12.67 1.60 0.43
N ILE A 249 -11.45 1.62 0.95
CA ILE A 249 -11.08 0.79 2.10
C ILE A 249 -11.93 1.20 3.32
N GLN A 250 -12.43 0.21 4.07
CA GLN A 250 -13.40 0.41 5.17
C GLN A 250 -12.79 0.20 6.56
N ASN A 251 -11.68 -0.54 6.63
CA ASN A 251 -11.06 -0.90 7.90
C ASN A 251 -10.15 0.24 8.37
N ASP A 252 -9.89 0.29 9.68
CA ASP A 252 -8.72 0.98 10.19
C ASP A 252 -7.48 0.09 10.00
N TYR A 253 -6.38 0.68 9.54
CA TYR A 253 -5.12 -0.03 9.26
C TYR A 253 -3.92 0.86 9.55
N ALA A 254 -2.76 0.24 9.74
CA ALA A 254 -1.49 0.95 9.85
C ALA A 254 -0.85 1.09 8.47
N VAL A 255 -0.10 2.17 8.25
CA VAL A 255 0.67 2.39 7.01
C VAL A 255 2.09 2.86 7.33
N LEU A 256 3.03 2.45 6.49
CA LEU A 256 4.43 2.87 6.58
C LEU A 256 4.63 4.17 5.80
N ARG A 257 5.35 5.12 6.39
CA ARG A 257 5.72 6.40 5.82
C ARG A 257 7.21 6.66 6.05
N THR A 258 7.79 7.56 5.28
CA THR A 258 9.18 8.01 5.45
C THR A 258 9.27 9.53 5.41
N VAL A 259 9.96 10.12 6.39
CA VAL A 259 10.02 11.59 6.57
C VAL A 259 11.07 12.25 5.67
N ARG A 260 12.20 11.58 5.41
CA ARG A 260 13.40 12.23 4.83
C ARG A 260 14.18 11.36 3.83
N ASN A 261 13.72 10.15 3.52
CA ASN A 261 14.38 9.29 2.55
C ASN A 261 13.40 8.86 1.46
N LEU A 262 13.93 8.24 0.41
CA LEU A 262 13.14 7.77 -0.73
C LEU A 262 12.91 6.25 -0.67
N THR A 263 12.91 5.66 0.53
CA THR A 263 12.85 4.21 0.74
C THR A 263 11.88 3.89 1.85
N PHE A 264 10.92 3.01 1.59
CA PHE A 264 10.00 2.50 2.62
C PHE A 264 10.64 1.40 3.46
N ASP A 265 11.76 1.74 4.11
CA ASP A 265 12.53 0.83 4.95
C ASP A 265 12.17 1.00 6.44
N PRO A 266 11.50 0.02 7.07
CA PRO A 266 11.08 0.10 8.46
C PRO A 266 12.20 0.06 9.49
N TYR A 267 13.46 -0.16 9.10
CA TYR A 267 14.63 -0.06 9.97
C TYR A 267 15.20 1.37 10.05
N GLU A 268 14.82 2.24 9.11
CA GLU A 268 15.36 3.60 9.06
C GLU A 268 14.75 4.46 10.17
N GLU A 269 15.57 5.29 10.83
CA GLU A 269 15.10 6.21 11.88
C GLU A 269 14.03 7.19 11.38
N THR A 270 14.05 7.46 10.07
CA THR A 270 13.12 8.36 9.39
C THR A 270 11.82 7.68 8.97
N ALA A 271 11.71 6.36 9.14
CA ALA A 271 10.50 5.62 8.87
C ALA A 271 9.57 5.62 10.10
N PHE A 272 8.27 5.74 9.83
CA PHE A 272 7.27 5.71 10.90
C PHE A 272 5.97 5.07 10.42
N TRP A 273 5.23 4.54 11.39
CA TRP A 273 3.92 3.95 11.17
C TRP A 273 2.84 4.89 11.67
N SER A 274 1.78 5.05 10.88
CA SER A 274 0.62 5.90 11.22
C SER A 274 -0.68 5.16 10.88
N SER A 275 -1.82 5.73 11.25
CA SER A 275 -3.10 5.25 10.73
C SER A 275 -3.17 5.51 9.22
N GLY A 276 -3.80 4.58 8.53
CA GLY A 276 -4.09 4.69 7.12
C GLY A 276 -4.94 5.89 6.78
N ALA A 277 -4.71 6.41 5.58
CA ALA A 277 -5.48 7.52 5.04
C ALA A 277 -5.87 7.17 3.60
N ALA A 278 -7.08 6.66 3.45
CA ALA A 278 -7.78 6.42 2.18
C ALA A 278 -6.99 5.68 1.06
N HIS A 279 -6.37 4.53 1.34
CA HIS A 279 -5.75 3.65 0.33
C HIS A 279 -6.83 2.95 -0.50
N ASN A 280 -7.48 3.70 -1.39
CA ASN A 280 -8.56 3.21 -2.24
C ASN A 280 -8.03 2.38 -3.42
N ILE A 281 -8.90 1.62 -4.10
CA ILE A 281 -8.62 1.04 -5.42
C ILE A 281 -9.28 1.90 -6.49
N HIS A 282 -8.50 2.46 -7.42
CA HIS A 282 -9.01 3.36 -8.45
C HIS A 282 -8.15 3.37 -9.73
N ALA A 283 -8.47 4.26 -10.66
CA ALA A 283 -7.74 4.43 -11.91
C ALA A 283 -6.38 5.09 -11.66
N GLY A 284 -5.32 4.58 -12.28
CA GLY A 284 -3.94 4.99 -12.04
C GLY A 284 -3.34 5.95 -13.06
N GLY A 285 -4.04 6.30 -14.13
CA GLY A 285 -3.46 7.04 -15.26
C GLY A 285 -3.02 6.09 -16.38
N THR A 286 -1.84 6.28 -16.95
CA THR A 286 -1.41 5.48 -18.13
C THR A 286 -0.80 4.13 -17.72
N ALA A 287 -0.57 3.25 -18.69
CA ALA A 287 0.07 1.95 -18.43
C ALA A 287 1.58 2.06 -18.11
N GLU A 288 2.19 3.19 -18.47
CA GLU A 288 3.62 3.49 -18.33
C GLU A 288 3.90 4.32 -17.08
N ARG A 289 2.95 5.17 -16.68
CA ARG A 289 3.02 6.01 -15.48
C ARG A 289 1.77 5.84 -14.67
N PHE A 290 1.96 5.52 -13.40
CA PHE A 290 0.87 5.54 -12.44
C PHE A 290 1.02 6.73 -11.49
N SER A 291 -0.12 7.17 -10.99
CA SER A 291 -0.27 8.27 -10.04
C SER A 291 -1.02 7.77 -8.81
N CYS A 292 -0.36 7.79 -7.64
CA CYS A 292 -1.01 7.64 -6.34
C CYS A 292 -0.08 7.98 -5.17
N ALA A 293 -0.63 8.52 -4.08
CA ALA A 293 0.01 8.65 -2.77
C ALA A 293 0.09 7.34 -1.94
N GLY A 294 -0.27 6.19 -2.52
CA GLY A 294 -0.33 4.90 -1.79
C GLY A 294 -1.59 4.08 -2.04
N CYS A 295 -2.58 4.65 -2.74
CA CYS A 295 -3.70 3.90 -3.28
C CYS A 295 -3.26 2.72 -4.16
N GLN A 296 -4.17 1.77 -4.35
CA GLN A 296 -3.98 0.62 -5.22
C GLN A 296 -4.54 0.98 -6.60
N VAL A 297 -3.69 1.09 -7.61
CA VAL A 297 -4.10 1.70 -8.87
C VAL A 297 -3.96 0.76 -10.05
N ILE A 298 -4.94 0.84 -10.97
CA ILE A 298 -4.98 0.06 -12.21
C ILE A 298 -4.92 1.03 -13.38
N PRO A 299 -4.06 0.82 -14.41
CA PRO A 299 -3.98 1.68 -15.57
C PRO A 299 -5.34 1.92 -16.24
N GLY A 300 -5.55 3.13 -16.70
CA GLY A 300 -6.82 3.63 -17.20
C GLY A 300 -7.17 4.96 -16.54
N GLY A 301 -8.28 5.53 -16.98
CA GLY A 301 -8.71 6.84 -16.54
C GLY A 301 -10.16 7.09 -16.86
N TYR A 302 -10.52 8.37 -16.97
CA TYR A 302 -11.86 8.82 -17.31
C TYR A 302 -11.78 9.82 -18.46
N GLY A 303 -12.65 9.65 -19.46
CA GLY A 303 -12.87 10.62 -20.53
C GLY A 303 -14.12 11.47 -20.26
N GLY A 304 -14.22 12.58 -20.99
CA GLY A 304 -15.32 13.54 -20.88
C GLY A 304 -15.15 14.50 -19.70
N ALA A 305 -15.78 15.68 -19.80
CA ALA A 305 -15.73 16.69 -18.74
C ALA A 305 -16.45 16.23 -17.45
N ASP A 306 -17.45 15.36 -17.59
CA ASP A 306 -18.23 14.79 -16.49
C ASP A 306 -17.58 13.55 -15.85
N ARG A 307 -16.48 13.05 -16.44
CA ARG A 307 -15.73 11.85 -16.03
C ARG A 307 -16.64 10.63 -15.86
N MET A 308 -17.66 10.50 -16.71
CA MET A 308 -18.61 9.38 -16.66
C MET A 308 -18.14 8.16 -17.49
N ILE A 309 -17.08 8.31 -18.28
CA ILE A 309 -16.61 7.27 -19.20
C ILE A 309 -15.24 6.76 -18.75
N SER A 310 -15.22 5.64 -18.03
CA SER A 310 -13.98 4.93 -17.70
C SER A 310 -13.28 4.38 -18.95
N GLN A 311 -11.94 4.38 -18.97
CA GLN A 311 -11.12 3.88 -20.07
C GLN A 311 -10.03 2.90 -19.58
N GLY A 312 -9.43 2.15 -20.51
CA GLY A 312 -8.26 1.28 -20.24
C GLY A 312 -8.58 0.02 -19.42
N ASP A 313 -7.57 -0.51 -18.71
CA ASP A 313 -7.73 -1.66 -17.82
C ASP A 313 -8.70 -1.37 -16.67
N TRP A 314 -8.73 -0.13 -16.19
CA TRP A 314 -9.66 0.30 -15.17
C TRP A 314 -11.13 0.08 -15.57
N ALA A 315 -11.51 0.46 -16.80
CA ALA A 315 -12.86 0.21 -17.29
C ALA A 315 -13.23 -1.28 -17.32
N ARG A 316 -12.27 -2.13 -17.70
CA ARG A 316 -12.43 -3.59 -17.71
C ARG A 316 -12.58 -4.13 -16.28
N PHE A 317 -11.74 -3.68 -15.37
CA PHE A 317 -11.82 -4.02 -13.95
C PHE A 317 -13.19 -3.65 -13.38
N GLN A 318 -13.67 -2.42 -13.61
CA GLN A 318 -14.97 -1.97 -13.11
C GLN A 318 -16.13 -2.83 -13.62
N ARG A 319 -16.14 -3.18 -14.91
CA ARG A 319 -17.13 -4.10 -15.48
C ARG A 319 -17.04 -5.48 -14.83
N ASP A 320 -15.85 -6.06 -14.76
CA ASP A 320 -15.66 -7.44 -14.30
C ASP A 320 -15.90 -7.58 -12.79
N ALA A 321 -15.67 -6.52 -12.02
CA ALA A 321 -15.96 -6.44 -10.59
C ALA A 321 -17.43 -6.04 -10.29
N GLY A 322 -18.24 -5.75 -11.31
CA GLY A 322 -19.62 -5.31 -11.18
C GLY A 322 -19.81 -3.88 -10.68
N LEU A 323 -18.76 -3.06 -10.67
CA LEU A 323 -18.79 -1.64 -10.31
C LEU A 323 -19.46 -0.78 -11.39
N ARG A 324 -19.57 -1.33 -12.61
CA ARG A 324 -20.30 -0.74 -13.72
C ARG A 324 -21.48 -1.63 -14.11
N ARG A 325 -22.64 -1.02 -14.24
CA ARG A 325 -23.89 -1.68 -14.65
C ARG A 325 -23.94 -1.88 -16.17
N PRO A 326 -24.80 -2.79 -16.67
CA PRO A 326 -24.99 -2.99 -18.10
C PRO A 326 -25.43 -1.74 -18.87
N ASP A 327 -26.14 -0.82 -18.21
CA ASP A 327 -26.57 0.48 -18.77
C ASP A 327 -25.41 1.51 -18.85
N GLY A 328 -24.21 1.13 -18.43
CA GLY A 328 -23.02 1.97 -18.43
C GLY A 328 -22.87 2.86 -17.19
N SER A 329 -23.85 2.91 -16.29
CA SER A 329 -23.80 3.67 -15.03
C SER A 329 -22.90 3.00 -13.98
N PHE A 330 -22.40 3.79 -13.03
CA PHE A 330 -21.67 3.25 -11.88
C PHE A 330 -22.62 2.72 -10.82
N ALA A 331 -22.22 1.63 -10.16
CA ALA A 331 -22.90 1.16 -8.96
C ALA A 331 -22.81 2.23 -7.86
N PRO A 332 -23.94 2.64 -7.23
CA PRO A 332 -23.96 3.60 -6.15
C PRO A 332 -23.10 3.13 -4.99
N GLU A 333 -22.62 4.09 -4.20
CA GLU A 333 -21.88 3.82 -2.98
C GLU A 333 -22.65 2.86 -2.07
N GLY A 334 -21.96 1.81 -1.61
CA GLY A 334 -22.54 0.79 -0.72
C GLY A 334 -23.59 -0.13 -1.34
N SER A 335 -23.94 0.02 -2.63
CA SER A 335 -24.96 -0.81 -3.29
C SER A 335 -24.52 -2.26 -3.56
N LEU A 336 -23.21 -2.50 -3.62
CA LEU A 336 -22.64 -3.84 -3.71
C LEU A 336 -22.23 -4.35 -2.33
N PRO A 337 -22.22 -5.69 -2.13
CA PRO A 337 -21.53 -6.29 -0.99
C PRO A 337 -20.09 -5.77 -0.91
N ALA A 338 -19.57 -5.67 0.30
CA ALA A 338 -18.16 -5.34 0.48
C ALA A 338 -17.27 -6.38 -0.22
N PHE A 339 -16.05 -6.00 -0.56
CA PHE A 339 -15.04 -6.84 -1.19
C PHE A 339 -13.93 -7.15 -0.20
N ASP A 340 -13.50 -8.41 -0.15
CA ASP A 340 -12.28 -8.77 0.57
C ASP A 340 -11.12 -8.59 -0.38
N TYR A 341 -10.09 -7.85 0.04
CA TYR A 341 -8.89 -7.58 -0.73
C TYR A 341 -7.68 -8.17 -0.03
N MET A 342 -7.18 -9.28 -0.58
CA MET A 342 -5.97 -9.94 -0.11
C MET A 342 -4.75 -9.37 -0.82
N LEU A 343 -4.01 -8.49 -0.15
CA LEU A 343 -2.76 -7.92 -0.65
C LEU A 343 -1.57 -8.71 -0.09
N LEU A 344 -0.84 -9.40 -0.96
CA LEU A 344 0.37 -10.17 -0.66
C LEU A 344 1.45 -9.87 -1.70
N THR A 345 2.61 -10.55 -1.65
CA THR A 345 3.66 -10.36 -2.66
C THR A 345 3.58 -11.38 -3.80
N GLY A 346 4.16 -11.03 -4.95
CA GLY A 346 4.39 -11.99 -6.03
C GLY A 346 5.30 -13.15 -5.61
N GLU A 347 6.23 -12.90 -4.68
CA GLU A 347 7.15 -13.93 -4.16
C GLU A 347 6.43 -14.94 -3.25
N GLU A 348 5.52 -14.49 -2.39
CA GLU A 348 4.63 -15.39 -1.64
C GLU A 348 3.81 -16.27 -2.58
N ALA A 349 3.25 -15.69 -3.65
CA ALA A 349 2.48 -16.43 -4.64
C ALA A 349 3.33 -17.44 -5.42
N ALA A 350 4.56 -17.08 -5.79
CA ALA A 350 5.50 -17.97 -6.47
C ALA A 350 5.93 -19.15 -5.57
N LEU A 351 6.24 -18.89 -4.29
CA LEU A 351 6.55 -19.92 -3.29
C LEU A 351 5.39 -20.91 -3.11
N ALA A 352 4.16 -20.37 -3.02
CA ALA A 352 2.95 -21.17 -2.90
C ALA A 352 2.66 -21.99 -4.17
N ALA A 353 2.80 -21.40 -5.35
CA ALA A 353 2.57 -22.05 -6.64
C ALA A 353 3.58 -23.18 -6.92
N ALA A 354 4.82 -23.01 -6.49
CA ALA A 354 5.86 -24.04 -6.55
C ALA A 354 5.64 -25.19 -5.53
N ALA A 355 4.59 -25.11 -4.69
CA ALA A 355 4.28 -26.09 -3.65
C ALA A 355 5.50 -26.42 -2.77
N GLN A 356 6.35 -25.41 -2.50
CA GLN A 356 7.60 -25.66 -1.78
C GLN A 356 7.31 -26.19 -0.37
N PRO A 357 7.89 -27.35 0.03
CA PRO A 357 7.60 -27.93 1.34
C PRO A 357 7.90 -26.99 2.51
N ALA A 358 8.96 -26.18 2.41
CA ALA A 358 9.30 -25.17 3.42
C ALA A 358 8.20 -24.12 3.57
N PHE A 359 7.57 -23.71 2.47
CA PHE A 359 6.42 -22.81 2.49
C PHE A 359 5.17 -23.54 3.03
N LEU A 360 4.83 -24.69 2.48
CA LEU A 360 3.61 -25.43 2.85
C LEU A 360 3.59 -25.91 4.31
N ASN A 361 4.76 -26.16 4.91
CA ASN A 361 4.84 -26.66 6.29
C ASN A 361 5.36 -25.62 7.29
N GLY A 362 6.32 -24.79 6.87
CA GLY A 362 7.02 -23.85 7.74
C GLY A 362 6.49 -22.42 7.71
N TYR A 363 5.74 -22.03 6.67
CA TYR A 363 5.26 -20.67 6.54
C TYR A 363 3.87 -20.48 7.15
N ARG A 364 3.83 -19.70 8.24
CA ARG A 364 2.61 -19.16 8.85
C ARG A 364 2.86 -17.75 9.31
N ARG A 365 2.03 -16.81 8.86
CA ARG A 365 2.14 -15.40 9.25
C ARG A 365 0.82 -14.87 9.78
N LEU A 366 0.90 -14.04 10.80
CA LEU A 366 -0.21 -13.20 11.24
C LEU A 366 0.12 -11.76 10.84
N ARG A 367 -0.82 -11.11 10.18
CA ARG A 367 -0.69 -9.74 9.68
C ARG A 367 -2.08 -9.06 9.66
N PRO A 368 -2.22 -7.78 9.26
CA PRO A 368 -3.53 -7.14 9.19
C PRO A 368 -4.57 -8.00 8.48
N GLY A 369 -5.72 -8.20 9.11
CA GLY A 369 -6.83 -9.02 8.63
C GLY A 369 -6.75 -10.53 8.93
N SER A 370 -5.65 -11.03 9.50
CA SER A 370 -5.61 -12.37 10.08
C SER A 370 -6.64 -12.52 11.21
N SER A 371 -7.14 -13.74 11.43
CA SER A 371 -8.12 -14.02 12.48
C SER A 371 -7.99 -15.42 13.09
N GLY A 372 -8.62 -15.63 14.25
CA GLY A 372 -8.71 -16.93 14.91
C GLY A 372 -7.80 -17.11 16.13
N SER A 373 -7.66 -18.35 16.60
CA SER A 373 -7.03 -18.64 17.90
C SER A 373 -5.56 -18.22 18.00
N ALA A 374 -4.82 -18.24 16.88
CA ALA A 374 -3.45 -17.75 16.83
C ALA A 374 -3.36 -16.24 17.08
N VAL A 375 -4.29 -15.48 16.50
CA VAL A 375 -4.41 -14.03 16.74
C VAL A 375 -4.81 -13.76 18.19
N THR A 376 -5.74 -14.53 18.77
CA THR A 376 -6.08 -14.40 20.19
C THR A 376 -4.86 -14.63 21.10
N ARG A 377 -4.03 -15.64 20.81
CA ARG A 377 -2.79 -15.89 21.57
C ARG A 377 -1.80 -14.73 21.44
N LEU A 378 -1.62 -14.21 20.24
CA LEU A 378 -0.81 -13.02 19.97
C LEU A 378 -1.32 -11.82 20.79
N GLN A 379 -2.60 -11.50 20.71
CA GLN A 379 -3.21 -10.38 21.40
C GLN A 379 -3.07 -10.50 22.92
N LYS A 380 -3.32 -11.67 23.51
CA LYS A 380 -3.12 -11.91 24.95
C LYS A 380 -1.68 -11.62 25.38
N ARG A 381 -0.69 -12.05 24.59
CA ARG A 381 0.72 -11.74 24.85
C ARG A 381 0.99 -10.23 24.77
N LEU A 382 0.48 -9.56 23.74
CA LEU A 382 0.64 -8.11 23.56
C LEU A 382 -0.05 -7.33 24.69
N ILE A 383 -1.24 -7.72 25.13
CA ILE A 383 -1.97 -7.10 26.25
C ILE A 383 -1.16 -7.25 27.54
N ALA A 384 -0.67 -8.45 27.85
CA ALA A 384 0.12 -8.69 29.04
C ALA A 384 1.40 -7.82 29.09
N ARG A 385 2.01 -7.54 27.93
CA ARG A 385 3.26 -6.77 27.84
C ARG A 385 3.06 -5.27 27.64
N HIS A 386 1.98 -4.87 26.98
CA HIS A 386 1.81 -3.53 26.41
C HIS A 386 0.40 -2.95 26.58
N GLY A 387 -0.53 -3.64 27.24
CA GLY A 387 -1.94 -3.23 27.32
C GLY A 387 -2.16 -1.82 27.88
N SER A 388 -1.36 -1.40 28.87
CA SER A 388 -1.39 -0.03 29.43
C SER A 388 -0.85 1.05 28.47
N ARG A 389 -0.20 0.64 27.38
CA ARG A 389 0.44 1.52 26.39
C ARG A 389 -0.37 1.63 25.10
N ILE A 390 -1.34 0.76 24.89
CA ILE A 390 -2.09 0.62 23.63
C ILE A 390 -3.58 0.60 23.94
N ALA A 391 -4.17 1.78 24.00
CA ALA A 391 -5.60 1.95 24.25
C ALA A 391 -6.42 1.23 23.17
N GLY A 392 -7.36 0.37 23.58
CA GLY A 392 -8.25 -0.35 22.65
C GLY A 392 -7.70 -1.67 22.10
N LEU A 393 -6.48 -2.10 22.49
CA LEU A 393 -6.04 -3.47 22.22
C LEU A 393 -6.89 -4.48 23.01
N ARG A 394 -7.46 -5.46 22.30
CA ARG A 394 -8.38 -6.49 22.84
C ARG A 394 -7.99 -7.86 22.29
N ASP A 395 -8.41 -8.94 22.94
CA ASP A 395 -8.19 -10.33 22.53
C ASP A 395 -9.37 -10.93 21.74
N ASP A 396 -9.91 -10.14 20.81
CA ASP A 396 -11.07 -10.48 19.99
C ASP A 396 -10.79 -11.49 18.85
N GLY A 397 -9.54 -11.94 18.73
CA GLY A 397 -9.11 -12.86 17.68
C GLY A 397 -9.07 -12.23 16.29
N ARG A 398 -9.04 -10.89 16.17
CA ARG A 398 -8.98 -10.16 14.89
C ARG A 398 -7.77 -9.23 14.82
N PHE A 399 -6.93 -9.42 13.82
CA PHE A 399 -5.73 -8.62 13.63
C PHE A 399 -6.07 -7.29 12.94
N GLY A 400 -6.63 -6.34 13.69
CA GLY A 400 -6.89 -4.96 13.24
C GLY A 400 -5.79 -3.97 13.62
N LEU A 401 -6.05 -2.67 13.39
CA LEU A 401 -5.12 -1.55 13.67
C LEU A 401 -4.44 -1.65 15.04
N MET A 402 -5.20 -1.88 16.11
CA MET A 402 -4.63 -1.92 17.46
C MET A 402 -3.68 -3.11 17.68
N THR A 403 -3.98 -4.25 17.04
CA THR A 403 -3.07 -5.41 17.05
C THR A 403 -1.82 -5.10 16.24
N SER A 404 -1.93 -4.43 15.08
CA SER A 404 -0.79 -3.95 14.30
C SER A 404 0.11 -3.03 15.12
N MET A 405 -0.46 -2.07 15.85
CA MET A 405 0.31 -1.16 16.71
C MET A 405 1.02 -1.92 17.84
N GLY A 406 0.38 -2.94 18.43
CA GLY A 406 1.00 -3.81 19.42
C GLY A 406 2.17 -4.61 18.86
N VAL A 407 2.01 -5.19 17.68
CA VAL A 407 3.08 -5.89 16.99
C VAL A 407 4.24 -4.96 16.65
N LEU A 408 3.97 -3.77 16.12
CA LEU A 408 5.00 -2.78 15.77
C LEU A 408 5.81 -2.37 17.02
N LEU A 409 5.14 -2.17 18.15
CA LEU A 409 5.79 -1.87 19.43
C LEU A 409 6.65 -3.05 19.94
N GLU A 410 6.13 -4.28 19.85
CA GLU A 410 6.84 -5.50 20.25
C GLU A 410 8.08 -5.71 19.37
N SER A 411 7.93 -5.65 18.04
CA SER A 411 9.02 -5.80 17.07
C SER A 411 10.13 -4.78 17.34
N LYS A 412 9.80 -3.48 17.44
CA LYS A 412 10.82 -2.45 17.68
C LYS A 412 11.64 -2.69 18.95
N ARG A 413 11.03 -3.27 19.99
CA ARG A 413 11.73 -3.62 21.24
C ARG A 413 12.65 -4.83 21.09
N THR A 414 12.25 -5.85 20.34
CA THR A 414 13.00 -7.12 20.24
C THR A 414 14.10 -7.06 19.19
N THR A 415 13.87 -6.36 18.08
CA THR A 415 14.79 -6.26 16.94
C THR A 415 15.53 -4.93 16.85
N ARG A 416 15.47 -4.13 17.92
CA ARG A 416 16.12 -2.81 18.15
C ARG A 416 15.69 -1.68 17.19
N GLU A 417 15.49 -1.96 15.90
CA GLU A 417 15.19 -0.94 14.88
C GLU A 417 14.06 -1.35 13.90
N TYR A 418 13.82 -2.64 13.66
CA TYR A 418 12.75 -3.10 12.77
C TYR A 418 11.35 -2.95 13.37
N ALA A 419 10.41 -2.44 12.57
CA ALA A 419 8.99 -2.53 12.87
C ALA A 419 8.19 -2.98 11.64
N SER A 420 7.60 -4.18 11.69
CA SER A 420 6.64 -4.66 10.69
C SER A 420 5.40 -5.21 11.39
N PRO A 421 4.18 -5.02 10.84
CA PRO A 421 2.96 -5.58 11.37
C PRO A 421 2.77 -7.06 10.97
N ILE A 422 3.82 -7.74 10.51
CA ILE A 422 3.82 -9.16 10.12
C ILE A 422 4.64 -9.94 11.13
N VAL A 423 4.04 -10.97 11.73
CA VAL A 423 4.70 -11.84 12.71
C VAL A 423 4.50 -13.30 12.39
N ILE A 424 5.38 -14.14 12.92
CA ILE A 424 5.24 -15.60 12.88
C ILE A 424 4.07 -15.99 13.81
N SER A 425 3.22 -16.90 13.35
CA SER A 425 2.05 -17.41 14.08
C SER A 425 2.39 -18.27 15.29
#